data_AF-A0A2A4FC50-F1
#
_entry.id   AF-A0A2A4FC50-F1
#
_cell.length_a   1.000
_cell.length_b   1.000
_cell.length_c   1.000
_cell.angle_alpha   90.00
_cell.angle_beta   90.00
_cell.angle_gamma   90.00
#
_symmetry.space_group_name_H-M   'P 1'
#
loop_
_entity.id
_entity.type
_entity.pdbx_description
1 polymer ?
#
loop_
_entity_poly.entity_id
_entity_poly.type
_entity_poly.pdbx_seq_one_letter_code
_entity_poly.pdbx_strand_id
1 'polypeptide(L)'
;MKQTSKKPMSRPRFVGKGLRRQKGELSLVEAAAVMAAAALITLVAYMGRGYIMDRVHAFQFKSEAQYFRSGIQDATSGDVDFASVSMLSLTQNHAFDSAGRRLSTTTGALTGLFGGPVTAAAATVTASNDAVAVTYPVPSTVCTLSADAIASAYTMVKVNNTTISGPGTTYSSSASASACASAGATASVVMYATHDH
;
A
#
# COMPACT_ATOMS: atom_id res chain seq x y z
N MET A 1 -64.26 6.85 -72.06
CA MET A 1 -64.57 5.53 -71.46
C MET A 1 -63.27 4.84 -71.06
N LYS A 2 -63.22 4.35 -69.81
CA LYS A 2 -62.16 3.46 -69.28
C LYS A 2 -62.16 2.12 -70.02
N GLN A 3 -60.99 1.52 -70.24
CA GLN A 3 -60.70 0.08 -70.09
C GLN A 3 -59.18 -0.15 -70.27
N THR A 4 -58.41 -0.33 -69.19
CA THR A 4 -57.99 -1.60 -68.53
C THR A 4 -56.72 -2.24 -69.09
N SER A 5 -55.63 -1.98 -68.37
CA SER A 5 -54.41 -2.76 -68.11
C SER A 5 -54.42 -4.27 -68.45
N LYS A 6 -53.31 -4.74 -69.06
CA LYS A 6 -52.57 -5.95 -68.61
C LYS A 6 -51.05 -5.76 -68.84
N LYS A 7 -50.26 -5.77 -67.76
CA LYS A 7 -48.78 -5.80 -67.75
C LYS A 7 -48.27 -7.22 -68.08
N PRO A 8 -47.23 -7.39 -68.91
CA PRO A 8 -46.49 -8.65 -68.95
C PRO A 8 -45.50 -8.76 -67.79
N MET A 9 -45.57 -9.93 -67.18
CA MET A 9 -44.88 -10.48 -66.02
C MET A 9 -43.35 -10.48 -66.18
N SER A 10 -42.63 -9.63 -65.43
CA SER A 10 -41.17 -9.78 -65.28
C SER A 10 -40.87 -10.63 -64.05
N ARG A 11 -40.36 -11.84 -64.27
CA ARG A 11 -39.87 -12.72 -63.20
C ARG A 11 -38.78 -11.99 -62.38
N PRO A 12 -38.82 -12.00 -61.04
CA PRO A 12 -37.69 -11.54 -60.25
C PRO A 12 -36.56 -12.56 -60.43
N ARG A 13 -35.45 -12.14 -61.04
CA ARG A 13 -34.19 -12.85 -60.85
C ARG A 13 -33.85 -12.70 -59.37
N PHE A 14 -33.95 -13.81 -58.63
CA PHE A 14 -33.32 -13.92 -57.32
C PHE A 14 -31.83 -13.65 -57.52
N VAL A 15 -31.42 -12.41 -57.30
CA VAL A 15 -30.02 -12.10 -57.01
C VAL A 15 -29.83 -12.67 -55.61
N GLY A 16 -29.43 -13.94 -55.56
CA GLY A 16 -28.78 -14.49 -54.40
C GLY A 16 -27.60 -13.57 -54.11
N LYS A 17 -27.79 -12.62 -53.19
CA LYS A 17 -26.70 -12.01 -52.44
C LYS A 17 -26.10 -13.18 -51.68
N GLY A 18 -25.20 -13.90 -52.35
CA GLY A 18 -24.30 -14.81 -51.70
C GLY A 18 -23.71 -14.01 -50.55
N LEU A 19 -24.01 -14.43 -49.33
CA LEU A 19 -23.21 -14.14 -48.16
C LEU A 19 -21.83 -14.74 -48.48
N ARG A 20 -21.06 -14.04 -49.32
CA ARG A 20 -19.63 -14.21 -49.40
C ARG A 20 -19.15 -13.81 -48.01
N ARG A 21 -19.05 -14.80 -47.13
CA ARG A 21 -18.06 -14.79 -46.05
C ARG A 21 -16.73 -14.52 -46.75
N GLN A 22 -16.37 -13.25 -46.88
CA GLN A 22 -15.00 -12.86 -47.13
C GLN A 22 -14.24 -13.38 -45.92
N LYS A 23 -13.70 -14.60 -46.06
CA LYS A 23 -12.48 -14.99 -45.39
C LYS A 23 -11.38 -14.12 -46.01
N GLY A 24 -11.45 -12.82 -45.76
CA GLY A 24 -10.38 -11.88 -46.04
C GLY A 24 -9.37 -12.15 -44.95
N GLU A 25 -8.21 -12.64 -45.37
CA GLU A 25 -7.01 -12.75 -44.57
C GLU A 25 -6.87 -11.47 -43.76
N LEU A 26 -7.05 -11.56 -42.43
CA LEU A 26 -6.68 -10.47 -41.54
C LEU A 26 -5.22 -10.17 -41.89
N SER A 27 -5.01 -8.99 -42.48
CA SER A 27 -3.70 -8.57 -42.94
C SER A 27 -2.72 -8.76 -41.78
N LEU A 28 -1.56 -9.36 -42.04
CA LEU A 28 -0.47 -9.53 -41.06
C LEU A 28 -0.19 -8.21 -40.30
N VAL A 29 -0.47 -7.08 -40.94
CA VAL A 29 -0.35 -5.73 -40.38
C VAL A 29 -1.43 -5.43 -39.33
N GLU A 30 -2.69 -5.82 -39.55
CA GLU A 30 -3.76 -5.68 -38.54
C GLU A 30 -3.54 -6.63 -37.37
N ALA A 31 -3.14 -7.88 -37.63
CA ALA A 31 -2.78 -8.81 -36.58
C ALA A 31 -1.57 -8.30 -35.76
N ALA A 32 -0.56 -7.72 -36.41
CA ALA A 32 0.58 -7.10 -35.74
C ALA A 32 0.18 -5.87 -34.92
N ALA A 33 -0.71 -5.03 -35.42
CA ALA A 33 -1.21 -3.85 -34.69
C ALA A 33 -2.02 -4.25 -33.44
N VAL A 34 -2.88 -5.26 -33.55
CA VAL A 34 -3.66 -5.78 -32.41
C VAL A 34 -2.74 -6.44 -31.37
N MET A 35 -1.74 -7.21 -31.81
CA MET A 35 -0.75 -7.82 -30.92
C MET A 35 0.13 -6.76 -30.23
N ALA A 36 0.51 -5.70 -30.93
CA ALA A 36 1.25 -4.58 -30.34
C ALA A 36 0.42 -3.80 -29.31
N ALA A 37 -0.87 -3.55 -29.61
CA ALA A 37 -1.78 -2.93 -28.65
C ALA A 37 -2.00 -3.81 -27.41
N ALA A 38 -2.16 -5.12 -27.60
CA ALA A 38 -2.27 -6.08 -26.50
C ALA A 38 -0.98 -6.15 -25.66
N ALA A 39 0.19 -6.09 -26.29
CA ALA A 39 1.48 -6.02 -25.60
C ALA A 39 1.60 -4.75 -24.74
N LEU A 40 1.16 -3.60 -25.24
CA LEU A 40 1.16 -2.35 -24.46
C LEU A 40 0.19 -2.40 -23.29
N ILE A 41 -1.02 -2.93 -23.49
CA ILE A 41 -2.02 -3.06 -22.41
C ILE A 41 -1.53 -4.02 -21.33
N THR A 42 -0.92 -5.14 -21.71
CA THR A 42 -0.34 -6.09 -20.75
C THR A 42 0.84 -5.48 -19.98
N LEU A 43 1.68 -4.67 -20.63
CA LEU A 43 2.78 -3.96 -19.98
C LEU A 43 2.26 -2.91 -18.99
N VAL A 44 1.23 -2.14 -19.35
CA VAL A 44 0.58 -1.18 -18.45
C VAL A 44 -0.10 -1.90 -17.27
N ALA A 45 -0.80 -3.00 -17.51
CA ALA A 45 -1.42 -3.80 -16.45
C ALA A 45 -0.37 -4.41 -15.50
N TYR A 46 0.77 -4.85 -16.06
CA TYR A 46 1.88 -5.39 -15.29
C TYR A 46 2.52 -4.32 -14.39
N MET A 47 2.77 -3.11 -14.92
CA MET A 47 3.27 -1.99 -14.11
C MET A 47 2.24 -1.48 -13.10
N GLY A 48 0.95 -1.47 -13.47
CA GLY A 48 -0.14 -1.06 -12.57
C GLY A 48 -0.36 -2.01 -11.40
N ARG A 49 -0.01 -3.30 -11.54
CA ARG A 49 -0.12 -4.29 -10.47
C ARG A 49 0.75 -3.93 -9.25
N GLY A 50 1.98 -3.45 -9.48
CA GLY A 50 2.87 -3.01 -8.40
C GLY A 50 2.27 -1.84 -7.61
N TYR A 51 1.73 -0.85 -8.31
CA TYR A 51 1.12 0.33 -7.69
C TYR A 51 -0.09 0.00 -6.80
N ILE A 52 -0.97 -0.92 -7.23
CA ILE A 52 -2.12 -1.33 -6.43
C ILE A 52 -1.66 -2.12 -5.20
N MET A 53 -0.71 -3.04 -5.36
CA MET A 53 -0.18 -3.82 -4.24
C MET A 53 0.52 -2.94 -3.21
N ASP A 54 1.29 -1.94 -3.64
CA ASP A 54 1.93 -0.97 -2.75
C ASP A 54 0.90 -0.15 -1.96
N ARG A 55 -0.22 0.22 -2.58
CA ARG A 55 -1.33 0.87 -1.87
C ARG A 55 -1.98 -0.03 -0.83
N VAL A 56 -2.25 -1.29 -1.18
CA VAL A 56 -2.83 -2.27 -0.23
C VAL A 56 -1.89 -2.48 0.94
N HIS A 57 -0.61 -2.68 0.68
CA HIS A 57 0.42 -2.79 1.71
C HIS A 57 0.54 -1.52 2.56
N ALA A 58 0.43 -0.35 1.96
CA ALA A 58 0.39 0.91 2.71
C ALA A 58 -0.85 1.03 3.59
N PHE A 59 -2.03 0.56 3.15
CA PHE A 59 -3.20 0.50 4.01
C PHE A 59 -3.02 -0.49 5.17
N GLN A 60 -2.50 -1.68 4.91
CA GLN A 60 -2.25 -2.67 5.96
C GLN A 60 -1.25 -2.15 6.99
N PHE A 61 -0.16 -1.54 6.54
CA PHE A 61 0.85 -0.96 7.42
C PHE A 61 0.29 0.22 8.24
N LYS A 62 -0.48 1.12 7.62
CA LYS A 62 -1.18 2.20 8.34
C LYS A 62 -2.04 1.64 9.46
N SER A 63 -2.91 0.66 9.15
CA SER A 63 -3.81 0.07 10.14
C SER A 63 -3.04 -0.62 11.26
N GLU A 64 -2.01 -1.42 10.93
CA GLU A 64 -1.18 -2.08 11.93
C GLU A 64 -0.47 -1.08 12.84
N ALA A 65 0.08 0.00 12.28
CA ALA A 65 0.72 1.06 13.05
C ALA A 65 -0.27 1.71 14.04
N GLN A 66 -1.51 2.02 13.60
CA GLN A 66 -2.53 2.54 14.53
C GLN A 66 -2.82 1.54 15.67
N TYR A 67 -2.96 0.26 15.36
CA TYR A 67 -3.22 -0.77 16.38
C TYR A 67 -2.04 -0.96 17.33
N PHE A 68 -0.80 -0.85 16.84
CA PHE A 68 0.39 -0.91 17.69
C PHE A 68 0.44 0.26 18.65
N ARG A 69 0.12 1.48 18.18
CA ARG A 69 0.04 2.65 19.05
C ARG A 69 -0.97 2.44 20.18
N SER A 70 -2.22 2.09 19.85
CA SER A 70 -3.26 1.87 20.86
C SER A 70 -2.91 0.69 21.79
N GLY A 71 -2.38 -0.40 21.23
CA GLY A 71 -1.96 -1.55 22.02
C GLY A 71 -0.82 -1.23 22.99
N ILE A 72 0.16 -0.40 22.57
CA ILE A 72 1.22 0.08 23.46
C ILE A 72 0.60 0.91 24.59
N GLN A 73 -0.29 1.85 24.27
CA GLN A 73 -0.93 2.70 25.28
C GLN A 73 -1.72 1.90 26.31
N ASP A 74 -2.47 0.90 25.86
CA ASP A 74 -3.22 0.01 26.75
C ASP A 74 -2.27 -0.83 27.62
N ALA A 75 -1.23 -1.39 27.01
CA ALA A 75 -0.24 -2.25 27.66
C ALA A 75 0.64 -1.54 28.70
N THR A 76 0.80 -0.22 28.57
CA THR A 76 1.62 0.62 29.45
C THR A 76 0.78 1.62 30.23
N SER A 77 -0.55 1.45 30.27
CA SER A 77 -1.47 2.42 30.89
C SER A 77 -1.19 2.69 32.39
N GLY A 78 -0.53 1.74 33.08
CA GLY A 78 -0.09 1.89 34.47
C GLY A 78 1.36 2.36 34.63
N ASP A 79 2.12 2.49 33.55
CA ASP A 79 3.50 2.96 33.58
C ASP A 79 3.55 4.49 33.61
N VAL A 80 4.51 5.06 34.35
CA VAL A 80 4.65 6.53 34.49
C VAL A 80 5.67 7.09 33.51
N ASP A 81 6.73 6.35 33.19
CA ASP A 81 7.89 6.85 32.45
C ASP A 81 8.54 5.80 31.53
N PHE A 82 7.78 4.82 31.03
CA PHE A 82 8.21 3.73 30.12
C PHE A 82 9.57 3.04 30.40
N ALA A 83 10.23 3.28 31.54
CA ALA A 83 11.65 2.97 31.73
C ALA A 83 11.92 1.46 31.80
N SER A 84 10.92 0.69 32.26
CA SER A 84 10.95 -0.78 32.30
C SER A 84 10.38 -1.43 31.04
N VAL A 85 9.95 -0.65 30.05
CA VAL A 85 9.30 -1.18 28.85
C VAL A 85 10.32 -1.82 27.93
N SER A 86 10.09 -3.10 27.67
CA SER A 86 10.85 -3.93 26.74
C SER A 86 9.92 -4.50 25.69
N MET A 87 10.48 -4.96 24.57
CA MET A 87 9.72 -5.68 23.56
C MET A 87 8.94 -6.85 24.17
N LEU A 88 9.59 -7.66 25.03
CA LEU A 88 8.96 -8.81 25.67
C LEU A 88 7.77 -8.40 26.55
N SER A 89 7.92 -7.38 27.40
CA SER A 89 6.82 -6.94 28.29
C SER A 89 5.64 -6.41 27.48
N LEU A 90 5.88 -5.65 26.39
CA LEU A 90 4.83 -5.20 25.49
C LEU A 90 4.11 -6.38 24.81
N THR A 91 4.87 -7.39 24.36
CA THR A 91 4.25 -8.59 23.77
C THR A 91 3.40 -9.39 24.77
N GLN A 92 3.84 -9.48 26.03
CA GLN A 92 3.10 -10.17 27.08
C GLN A 92 1.84 -9.42 27.51
N ASN A 93 1.87 -8.09 27.40
CA ASN A 93 0.73 -7.21 27.65
C ASN A 93 -0.14 -6.97 26.40
N HIS A 94 -0.03 -7.83 25.38
CA HIS A 94 -0.89 -7.81 24.18
C HIS A 94 -0.79 -6.55 23.29
N ALA A 95 0.29 -5.76 23.40
CA ALA A 95 0.45 -4.51 22.64
C ALA A 95 0.49 -4.71 21.11
N PHE A 96 0.86 -5.91 20.65
CA PHE A 96 1.10 -6.22 19.23
C PHE A 96 0.21 -7.37 18.72
N ASP A 97 -0.91 -7.67 19.39
CA ASP A 97 -1.77 -8.80 19.03
C ASP A 97 -2.35 -8.72 17.60
N SER A 98 -2.46 -7.52 17.03
CA SER A 98 -2.83 -7.30 15.63
C SER A 98 -1.85 -7.94 14.64
N ALA A 99 -0.62 -8.25 15.05
CA ALA A 99 0.34 -8.98 14.23
C ALA A 99 0.06 -10.49 14.15
N GLY A 100 -0.75 -11.02 15.07
CA GLY A 100 -1.16 -12.43 15.13
C GLY A 100 0.04 -13.38 15.15
N ARG A 101 0.08 -14.33 14.19
CA ARG A 101 1.11 -15.38 14.11
C ARG A 101 2.54 -14.86 13.88
N ARG A 102 2.71 -13.58 13.54
CA ARG A 102 4.02 -12.95 13.35
C ARG A 102 4.68 -12.54 14.67
N LEU A 103 3.95 -12.67 15.77
CA LEU A 103 4.38 -12.36 17.13
C LEU A 103 4.72 -13.64 17.90
N SER A 104 5.85 -13.65 18.58
CA SER A 104 6.18 -14.64 19.60
C SER A 104 6.12 -13.99 20.98
N THR A 105 5.11 -14.34 21.78
CA THR A 105 4.96 -13.83 23.16
C THR A 105 5.97 -14.44 24.14
N THR A 106 6.65 -15.52 23.75
CA THR A 106 7.69 -16.16 24.55
C THR A 106 9.04 -15.45 24.42
N THR A 107 9.39 -14.98 23.22
CA THR A 107 10.69 -14.36 22.94
C THR A 107 10.59 -12.85 22.73
N GLY A 108 9.39 -12.30 22.55
CA GLY A 108 9.16 -10.92 22.13
C GLY A 108 9.45 -10.66 20.65
N ALA A 109 9.83 -11.68 19.87
CA ALA A 109 10.14 -11.50 18.46
C ALA A 109 8.89 -11.17 17.65
N LEU A 110 8.91 -10.04 16.94
CA LEU A 110 7.86 -9.62 16.02
C LEU A 110 8.44 -9.48 14.61
N THR A 111 7.76 -10.10 13.65
CA THR A 111 8.07 -9.94 12.22
C THR A 111 7.04 -9.01 11.58
N GLY A 112 7.51 -7.96 10.91
CA GLY A 112 6.66 -7.03 10.18
C GLY A 112 6.00 -7.68 8.96
N LEU A 113 5.01 -6.99 8.39
CA LEU A 113 4.31 -7.33 7.16
C LEU A 113 5.27 -7.54 5.98
N PHE A 114 6.42 -6.89 6.03
CA PHE A 114 7.44 -6.92 5.00
C PHE A 114 8.60 -7.89 5.30
N GLY A 115 8.44 -8.75 6.32
CA GLY A 115 9.39 -9.83 6.63
C GLY A 115 10.61 -9.42 7.46
N GLY A 116 10.78 -8.13 7.78
CA GLY A 116 11.84 -7.65 8.67
C GLY A 116 11.44 -7.63 10.15
N PRO A 117 12.41 -7.61 11.08
CA PRO A 117 12.12 -7.55 12.51
C PRO A 117 11.55 -6.18 12.90
N VAL A 118 10.50 -6.19 13.71
CA VAL A 118 9.97 -4.98 14.35
C VAL A 118 10.39 -5.02 15.81
N THR A 119 10.93 -3.92 16.30
CA THR A 119 11.43 -3.81 17.68
C THR A 119 10.82 -2.61 18.37
N ALA A 120 10.51 -2.74 19.65
CA ALA A 120 10.05 -1.64 20.49
C ALA A 120 10.90 -1.54 21.75
N ALA A 121 11.24 -0.32 22.14
CA ALA A 121 12.01 -0.02 23.35
C ALA A 121 11.64 1.35 23.89
N ALA A 122 11.88 1.56 25.18
CA ALA A 122 11.81 2.87 25.80
C ALA A 122 12.70 3.88 25.06
N ALA A 123 12.19 5.09 24.89
CA ALA A 123 12.84 6.16 24.16
C ALA A 123 12.38 7.53 24.68
N THR A 124 12.95 8.58 24.10
CA THR A 124 12.71 9.97 24.50
C THR A 124 12.25 10.81 23.32
N VAL A 125 11.20 11.59 23.53
CA VAL A 125 10.67 12.60 22.62
C VAL A 125 10.97 14.00 23.15
N THR A 126 10.65 14.29 24.41
CA THR A 126 10.94 15.58 25.07
C THR A 126 11.64 15.45 26.42
N ALA A 127 11.25 14.45 27.20
CA ALA A 127 11.77 14.14 28.52
C ALA A 127 12.29 12.69 28.56
N SER A 128 12.96 12.33 29.65
CA SER A 128 13.54 11.00 29.81
C SER A 128 12.46 9.91 29.84
N ASN A 129 12.64 8.89 29.00
CA ASN A 129 11.78 7.73 28.82
C ASN A 129 10.29 8.05 28.65
N ASP A 130 9.93 9.17 28.03
CA ASP A 130 8.54 9.59 27.84
C ASP A 130 7.82 8.92 26.64
N ALA A 131 8.50 7.99 25.94
CA ALA A 131 7.94 7.34 24.76
C ALA A 131 8.39 5.87 24.60
N VAL A 132 7.66 5.14 23.77
CA VAL A 132 8.08 3.85 23.21
C VAL A 132 8.39 4.06 21.73
N ALA A 133 9.63 3.80 21.32
CA ALA A 133 10.05 3.85 19.93
C ALA A 133 9.89 2.48 19.27
N VAL A 134 8.96 2.39 18.31
CA VAL A 134 8.74 1.22 17.46
C VAL A 134 9.52 1.40 16.17
N THR A 135 10.53 0.57 15.94
CA THR A 135 11.31 0.54 14.70
C THR A 135 10.77 -0.53 13.76
N TYR A 136 10.41 -0.14 12.55
CA TYR A 136 9.76 -0.98 11.56
C TYR A 136 10.45 -0.83 10.18
N PRO A 137 10.99 -1.91 9.60
CA PRO A 137 11.51 -1.91 8.24
C PRO A 137 10.37 -1.98 7.22
N VAL A 138 10.26 -0.96 6.36
CA VAL A 138 9.14 -0.78 5.41
C VAL A 138 9.70 -0.50 4.02
N PRO A 139 9.15 -1.09 2.94
CA PRO A 139 9.52 -0.72 1.57
C PRO A 139 9.40 0.79 1.34
N SER A 140 10.34 1.38 0.61
CA SER A 140 10.40 2.84 0.45
C SER A 140 9.13 3.43 -0.17
N THR A 141 8.48 2.74 -1.11
CA THR A 141 7.19 3.16 -1.69
C THR A 141 6.05 3.10 -0.67
N VAL A 142 6.03 2.09 0.20
CA VAL A 142 5.03 1.99 1.28
C VAL A 142 5.26 3.08 2.33
N CYS A 143 6.52 3.37 2.66
CA CYS A 143 6.91 4.45 3.57
C CYS A 143 6.37 5.80 3.07
N THR A 144 6.57 6.15 1.80
CA THR A 144 6.08 7.43 1.26
C THR A 144 4.55 7.52 1.24
N LEU A 145 3.86 6.42 0.91
CA LEU A 145 2.40 6.36 0.90
C LEU A 145 1.76 6.38 2.30
N SER A 146 2.53 6.05 3.34
CA SER A 146 2.05 5.93 4.71
C SER A 146 2.53 7.01 5.68
N ALA A 147 3.60 7.72 5.36
CA ALA A 147 4.26 8.69 6.24
C ALA A 147 3.30 9.72 6.84
N ASP A 148 2.38 10.28 6.05
CA ASP A 148 1.42 11.30 6.51
C ASP A 148 0.47 10.75 7.60
N ALA A 149 -0.10 9.57 7.37
CA ALA A 149 -1.03 8.94 8.31
C ALA A 149 -0.33 8.47 9.61
N ILE A 150 0.96 8.19 9.55
CA ILE A 150 1.75 7.81 10.72
C ILE A 150 2.20 9.07 11.47
N ALA A 151 2.61 10.11 10.74
CA ALA A 151 2.99 11.41 11.30
C ALA A 151 1.86 12.10 12.06
N SER A 152 0.59 11.86 11.68
CA SER A 152 -0.57 12.37 12.40
C SER A 152 -0.98 11.53 13.60
N ALA A 153 -0.51 10.28 13.69
CA ALA A 153 -0.87 9.37 14.76
C ALA A 153 0.18 9.27 15.85
N TYR A 154 1.47 9.42 15.53
CA TYR A 154 2.53 9.32 16.51
C TYR A 154 3.08 10.71 16.86
N THR A 155 3.52 10.89 18.10
CA THR A 155 4.08 12.15 18.60
C THR A 155 5.34 12.55 17.84
N MET A 156 6.14 11.57 17.44
CA MET A 156 7.32 11.77 16.61
C MET A 156 7.50 10.58 15.66
N VAL A 157 7.97 10.87 14.45
CA VAL A 157 8.29 9.86 13.44
C VAL A 157 9.64 10.20 12.84
N LYS A 158 10.53 9.20 12.82
CA LYS A 158 11.82 9.27 12.12
C LYS A 158 11.85 8.24 11.00
N VAL A 159 12.44 8.60 9.88
CA VAL A 159 12.69 7.69 8.75
C VAL A 159 14.16 7.74 8.43
N ASN A 160 14.85 6.60 8.45
CA ASN A 160 16.30 6.50 8.23
C ASN A 160 17.08 7.53 9.08
N ASN A 161 16.73 7.61 10.36
CA ASN A 161 17.28 8.55 11.34
C ASN A 161 16.96 10.05 11.11
N THR A 162 16.14 10.39 10.10
CA THR A 162 15.66 11.76 9.84
C THR A 162 14.29 11.97 10.48
N THR A 163 14.12 12.96 11.37
CA THR A 163 12.80 13.33 11.90
C THR A 163 11.95 13.95 10.82
N ILE A 164 10.83 13.31 10.47
CA ILE A 164 9.87 13.79 9.47
C ILE A 164 8.65 14.46 10.11
N SER A 165 8.40 14.18 11.40
CA SER A 165 7.35 14.78 12.22
C SER A 165 7.77 14.66 13.68
N GLY A 166 7.53 15.67 14.52
CA GLY A 166 7.86 15.62 15.94
C GLY A 166 7.70 16.97 16.66
N PRO A 167 8.02 17.05 17.95
CA PRO A 167 8.08 18.31 18.67
C PRO A 167 9.07 19.26 17.97
N GLY A 168 8.56 20.37 17.44
CA GLY A 168 9.36 21.35 16.69
C GLY A 168 9.66 20.98 15.23
N THR A 169 9.12 19.86 14.71
CA THR A 169 9.23 19.49 13.29
C THR A 169 7.84 19.24 12.71
N THR A 170 7.34 20.18 11.91
CA THR A 170 6.08 20.00 11.18
C THR A 170 6.27 19.03 10.02
N TYR A 171 5.31 18.13 9.84
CA TYR A 171 5.32 17.18 8.73
C TYR A 171 5.34 17.88 7.37
N SER A 172 6.17 17.36 6.46
CA SER A 172 6.20 17.73 5.05
C SER A 172 6.34 16.48 4.17
N SER A 173 5.49 16.39 3.15
CA SER A 173 5.50 15.28 2.20
C SER A 173 6.79 15.20 1.36
N SER A 174 7.47 16.33 1.11
CA SER A 174 8.73 16.34 0.38
C SER A 174 9.91 15.85 1.23
N ALA A 175 9.93 16.22 2.51
CA ALA A 175 10.92 15.75 3.47
C ALA A 175 10.75 14.24 3.73
N SER A 176 9.51 13.78 3.91
CA SER A 176 9.22 12.35 4.10
C SER A 176 9.56 11.52 2.87
N ALA A 177 9.24 12.00 1.66
CA ALA A 177 9.61 11.32 0.42
C ALA A 177 11.13 11.15 0.28
N SER A 178 11.88 12.21 0.57
CA SER A 178 13.35 12.20 0.52
C SER A 178 13.92 11.24 1.57
N ALA A 179 13.39 11.25 2.79
CA ALA A 179 13.83 10.37 3.87
C ALA A 179 13.51 8.90 3.58
N CYS A 180 12.33 8.57 3.04
CA CYS A 180 11.98 7.19 2.68
C CYS A 180 12.85 6.62 1.54
N ALA A 181 13.35 7.46 0.64
CA ALA A 181 14.21 7.04 -0.47
C ALA A 181 15.71 6.95 -0.11
N SER A 182 16.13 7.54 1.01
CA SER A 182 17.56 7.76 1.32
C SER A 182 18.37 6.48 1.60
N ALA A 183 17.72 5.37 1.98
CA ALA A 183 18.36 4.09 2.27
C ALA A 183 18.07 2.99 1.22
N GLY A 184 17.58 3.35 0.03
CA GLY A 184 17.30 2.42 -1.06
C GLY A 184 15.91 1.78 -1.00
N ALA A 185 15.82 0.45 -1.08
CA ALA A 185 14.56 -0.26 -1.23
C ALA A 185 13.73 -0.36 0.06
N THR A 186 14.37 -0.27 1.22
CA THR A 186 13.74 -0.40 2.54
C THR A 186 14.13 0.79 3.41
N ALA A 187 13.13 1.46 3.97
CA ALA A 187 13.27 2.51 4.94
C ALA A 187 13.05 1.96 6.36
N SER A 188 13.86 2.40 7.32
CA SER A 188 13.63 2.17 8.74
C SER A 188 12.74 3.30 9.28
N VAL A 189 11.49 2.97 9.59
CA VAL A 189 10.51 3.91 10.15
C VAL A 189 10.48 3.70 11.67
N VAL A 190 10.85 4.73 12.43
CA VAL A 190 10.79 4.74 13.89
C VAL A 190 9.62 5.63 14.31
N MET A 191 8.65 5.03 14.99
CA MET A 191 7.40 5.66 15.42
C MET A 191 7.39 5.74 16.95
N TYR A 192 7.22 6.94 17.49
CA TYR A 192 7.31 7.18 18.94
C TYR A 192 5.90 7.36 19.49
N ALA A 193 5.44 6.39 20.28
CA ALA A 193 4.17 6.43 20.99
C ALA A 193 4.39 7.00 22.39
N THR A 194 3.55 7.94 22.80
CA THR A 194 3.56 8.55 24.14
C THR A 194 2.22 8.30 24.83
N HIS A 195 2.08 8.70 26.10
CA HIS A 195 0.78 8.68 26.76
C HIS A 195 -0.20 9.71 26.18
N ASP A 196 0.30 10.87 25.72
CA ASP A 196 -0.53 11.99 25.27
C ASP A 196 -0.99 11.87 23.81
N HIS A 197 -0.17 11.20 23.00
CA HIS A 197 -0.44 10.87 21.61
C HIS A 197 0.11 9.47 21.33
#